data_AF-A0A9W9IXP5-F1
#
_entry.id   AF-A0A9W9IXP5-F1
#
_cell.length_a   1.000
_cell.length_b   1.000
_cell.length_c   1.000
_cell.angle_alpha   90.00
_cell.angle_beta   90.00
_cell.angle_gamma   90.00
#
_symmetry.space_group_name_H-M   'P 1'
#
loop_
_entity.id
_entity.type
_entity.pdbx_description
1 polymer ?
#
loop_
_entity_poly.entity_id
_entity_poly.type
_entity_poly.pdbx_seq_one_letter_code
_entity_poly.pdbx_strand_id
1 'polypeptide(L)'
;MILDEPVANTSLNVSETGSDLEKRTPITACGALQVTTNCLVIANIVLPVVKSIAGGIKELSNQHDCRVMSGSIDGISWSYHSTGAHCDTTAQLDTIAGAIKKYLDKSEHYKVCGTQCLRLDHGGTWNGWLKFGPASGFNKNAYCGTGLSFSGCISGGNNDI
;
A
#
# COMPACT_ATOMS: atom_id res chain seq x y z
N MET A 1 10.43 72.48 -11.37
CA MET A 1 11.10 71.33 -12.01
C MET A 1 12.06 70.82 -10.95
N ILE A 2 11.88 69.70 -10.24
CA ILE A 2 11.29 68.36 -10.49
C ILE A 2 10.90 67.85 -9.08
N LEU A 3 9.64 67.54 -8.76
CA LEU A 3 8.91 66.27 -8.90
C LEU A 3 9.56 65.03 -8.24
N ASP A 4 8.70 64.28 -7.56
CA ASP A 4 8.87 63.14 -6.67
C ASP A 4 9.77 61.97 -7.13
N GLU A 5 10.10 61.13 -6.13
CA GLU A 5 10.88 59.89 -6.15
C GLU A 5 10.48 58.88 -7.24
N PRO A 6 11.33 57.85 -7.44
CA PRO A 6 10.76 56.52 -7.25
C PRO A 6 11.60 55.60 -6.36
N VAL A 7 10.87 54.98 -5.42
CA VAL A 7 11.15 53.75 -4.69
C VAL A 7 11.81 52.70 -5.59
N ALA A 8 13.02 52.27 -5.21
CA ALA A 8 13.65 51.08 -5.79
C ALA A 8 12.91 49.82 -5.31
N ASN A 9 11.95 49.38 -6.14
CA ASN A 9 11.29 48.09 -6.01
C ASN A 9 12.31 46.99 -6.29
N THR A 10 12.89 46.42 -5.23
CA THR A 10 13.77 45.25 -5.35
C THR A 10 12.87 44.04 -5.54
N SER A 11 12.70 43.63 -6.79
CA SER A 11 12.05 42.39 -7.16
C SER A 11 12.82 41.21 -6.53
N LEU A 12 12.23 40.62 -5.50
CA LEU A 12 12.60 39.30 -5.01
C LEU A 12 12.28 38.30 -6.13
N ASN A 13 13.29 37.95 -6.93
CA ASN A 13 13.26 36.74 -7.73
C ASN A 13 13.29 35.55 -6.75
N VAL A 14 12.12 35.18 -6.23
CA VAL A 14 11.92 33.85 -5.67
C VAL A 14 11.92 32.91 -6.86
N SER A 15 13.12 32.43 -7.22
CA SER A 15 13.25 31.30 -8.12
C SER A 15 12.56 30.14 -7.40
N GLU A 16 11.40 29.76 -7.93
CA GLU A 16 10.67 28.57 -7.53
C GLU A 16 11.66 27.41 -7.53
N THR A 17 12.10 27.02 -6.34
CA THR A 17 12.74 25.73 -6.15
C THR A 17 11.65 24.70 -6.39
N GLY A 18 11.56 24.27 -7.65
CA GLY A 18 10.86 23.07 -8.04
C GLY A 18 11.31 22.00 -7.07
N SER A 19 10.36 21.58 -6.23
CA SER A 19 10.53 20.44 -5.37
C SER A 19 10.69 19.26 -6.32
N ASP A 20 11.92 18.86 -6.59
CA ASP A 20 12.20 17.54 -7.13
C ASP A 20 11.56 16.56 -6.15
N LEU A 21 10.34 16.12 -6.50
CA LEU A 21 9.59 15.14 -5.74
C LEU A 21 10.48 13.91 -5.65
N GLU A 22 11.05 13.67 -4.46
CA GLU A 22 11.90 12.51 -4.21
C GLU A 22 11.20 11.28 -4.77
N LYS A 23 11.84 10.63 -5.74
CA LYS A 23 11.26 9.53 -6.49
C LYS A 23 10.93 8.41 -5.51
N ARG A 24 9.65 8.28 -5.17
CA ARG A 24 9.16 7.22 -4.27
C ARG A 24 9.54 5.86 -4.87
N THR A 25 10.12 4.99 -4.06
CA THR A 25 10.37 3.61 -4.50
C THR A 25 9.02 2.87 -4.50
N PRO A 26 8.67 2.13 -5.57
CA PRO A 26 7.42 1.39 -5.62
C PRO A 26 7.49 0.12 -4.75
N ILE A 27 6.32 -0.40 -4.36
CA ILE A 27 6.18 -1.73 -3.78
C ILE A 27 5.83 -2.73 -4.88
N THR A 28 6.47 -3.89 -4.84
CA THR A 28 6.08 -5.05 -5.64
C THR A 28 5.10 -5.90 -4.84
N ALA A 29 3.92 -6.12 -5.41
CA ALA A 29 2.84 -6.91 -4.81
C ALA A 29 2.66 -8.21 -5.61
N CYS A 30 2.88 -9.36 -4.97
CA CYS A 30 2.83 -10.68 -5.59
C CYS A 30 1.71 -11.54 -5.02
N GLY A 31 0.80 -12.02 -5.86
CA GLY A 31 -0.42 -12.73 -5.45
C GLY A 31 -0.34 -14.25 -5.49
N ALA A 32 -0.97 -14.90 -4.51
CA ALA A 32 -1.28 -16.32 -4.48
C ALA A 32 -2.73 -16.54 -4.02
N LEU A 33 -3.52 -17.27 -4.82
CA LEU A 33 -4.92 -17.55 -4.54
C LEU A 33 -5.07 -18.87 -3.78
N GLN A 34 -5.85 -18.88 -2.70
CA GLN A 34 -6.30 -20.11 -2.05
C GLN A 34 -7.77 -20.32 -2.39
N VAL A 35 -8.06 -21.40 -3.11
CA VAL A 35 -9.31 -21.66 -3.85
C VAL A 35 -10.55 -21.54 -2.95
N THR A 36 -11.52 -20.68 -3.31
CA THR A 36 -12.90 -20.71 -2.78
C THR A 36 -13.92 -20.12 -3.77
N THR A 37 -15.22 -20.26 -3.46
CA THR A 37 -16.36 -19.85 -4.28
C THR A 37 -16.93 -18.46 -3.94
N ASN A 38 -16.52 -17.84 -2.83
CA ASN A 38 -17.11 -16.57 -2.38
C ASN A 38 -16.30 -15.39 -2.91
N CYS A 39 -16.99 -14.46 -3.57
CA CYS A 39 -16.37 -13.26 -4.14
C CYS A 39 -17.09 -12.01 -3.67
N LEU A 40 -16.35 -10.90 -3.57
CA LEU A 40 -16.88 -9.57 -3.30
C LEU A 40 -16.32 -8.58 -4.31
N VAL A 41 -17.19 -7.79 -4.94
CA VAL A 41 -16.78 -6.67 -5.79
C VAL A 41 -16.56 -5.45 -4.91
N ILE A 42 -15.35 -4.91 -4.93
CA ILE A 42 -14.91 -3.86 -4.00
C ILE A 42 -14.66 -2.51 -4.69
N ALA A 43 -14.99 -2.34 -5.97
CA ALA A 43 -14.65 -1.13 -6.73
C ALA A 43 -15.05 0.19 -6.04
N ASN A 44 -16.23 0.22 -5.39
CA ASN A 44 -16.73 1.41 -4.68
C ASN A 44 -16.16 1.60 -3.27
N ILE A 45 -15.54 0.56 -2.70
CA ILE A 45 -15.02 0.54 -1.32
C ILE A 45 -13.50 0.31 -1.29
N VAL A 46 -12.83 0.23 -2.44
CA VAL A 46 -11.42 -0.15 -2.50
C VAL A 46 -10.53 0.84 -1.77
N LEU A 47 -10.80 2.14 -1.89
CA LEU A 47 -10.01 3.19 -1.25
C LEU A 47 -10.01 3.12 0.29
N PRO A 48 -11.17 3.10 0.98
CA PRO A 48 -11.17 2.94 2.43
C PRO A 48 -10.55 1.61 2.88
N VAL A 49 -10.79 0.52 2.16
CA VAL A 49 -10.19 -0.79 2.43
C VAL A 49 -8.66 -0.73 2.38
N VAL A 50 -8.08 -0.25 1.27
CA VAL A 50 -6.61 -0.23 1.12
C VAL A 50 -5.94 0.77 2.07
N LYS A 51 -6.58 1.90 2.39
CA LYS A 51 -6.06 2.87 3.36
C LYS A 51 -6.08 2.31 4.78
N SER A 52 -7.13 1.57 5.15
CA SER A 52 -7.20 0.89 6.46
C SER A 52 -6.08 -0.14 6.60
N ILE A 53 -5.88 -0.98 5.58
CA ILE A 53 -4.81 -1.99 5.57
C ILE A 53 -3.43 -1.31 5.62
N ALA A 54 -3.20 -0.31 4.75
CA ALA A 54 -1.93 0.42 4.70
C ALA A 54 -1.61 1.17 6.00
N GLY A 55 -2.62 1.72 6.66
CA GLY A 55 -2.49 2.35 7.98
C GLY A 55 -1.97 1.34 9.02
N GLY A 56 -2.57 0.16 9.09
CA GLY A 56 -2.12 -0.91 10.00
C GLY A 56 -0.70 -1.41 9.70
N ILE A 57 -0.35 -1.58 8.42
CA ILE A 57 1.01 -1.94 7.99
C ILE A 57 2.01 -0.86 8.42
N LYS A 58 1.69 0.42 8.16
CA LYS A 58 2.60 1.52 8.48
C LYS A 58 2.74 1.72 9.98
N GLU A 59 1.67 1.49 10.75
CA GLU A 59 1.72 1.51 12.21
C GLU A 59 2.70 0.45 12.76
N LEU A 60 2.57 -0.81 12.34
CA LEU A 60 3.50 -1.87 12.75
C LEU A 60 4.95 -1.55 12.35
N SER A 61 5.14 -1.07 11.12
CA SER A 61 6.45 -0.66 10.63
C SER A 61 7.07 0.44 11.49
N ASN A 62 6.30 1.46 11.88
CA ASN A 62 6.80 2.57 12.69
C ASN A 62 7.13 2.14 14.13
N GLN A 63 6.51 1.06 14.61
CA GLN A 63 6.75 0.48 15.93
C GLN A 63 7.82 -0.62 15.91
N HIS A 64 8.41 -0.92 14.75
CA HIS A 64 9.34 -2.05 14.54
C HIS A 64 8.76 -3.40 15.00
N ASP A 65 7.47 -3.60 14.77
CA ASP A 65 6.70 -4.71 15.32
C ASP A 65 6.39 -5.77 14.27
N CYS A 66 6.89 -6.98 14.49
CA CYS A 66 6.72 -8.14 13.62
C CYS A 66 5.45 -8.96 13.90
N ARG A 67 4.61 -8.53 14.87
CA ARG A 67 3.41 -9.29 15.23
C ARG A 67 2.41 -9.35 14.08
N VAL A 68 1.48 -10.30 14.20
CA VAL A 68 0.32 -10.35 13.31
C VAL A 68 -0.68 -9.28 13.75
N MET A 69 -1.08 -8.43 12.81
CA MET A 69 -2.25 -7.55 12.93
C MET A 69 -3.39 -8.12 12.09
N SER A 70 -4.63 -7.90 12.51
CA SER A 70 -5.81 -8.34 11.77
C SER A 70 -6.93 -7.33 11.90
N GLY A 71 -7.81 -7.29 10.91
CA GLY A 71 -8.94 -6.37 10.88
C GLY A 71 -10.03 -6.81 9.93
N SER A 72 -11.14 -6.09 9.96
CA SER A 72 -12.24 -6.27 9.01
C SER A 72 -12.87 -4.91 8.70
N ILE A 73 -13.14 -4.65 7.43
CA ILE A 73 -13.73 -3.40 6.94
C ILE A 73 -14.53 -3.67 5.67
N ASP A 74 -15.73 -3.12 5.57
CA ASP A 74 -16.60 -3.19 4.38
C ASP A 74 -16.74 -4.59 3.74
N GLY A 75 -16.87 -5.62 4.59
CA GLY A 75 -17.03 -7.01 4.15
C GLY A 75 -15.74 -7.70 3.71
N ILE A 76 -14.58 -7.06 3.88
CA ILE A 76 -13.24 -7.66 3.71
C ILE A 76 -12.64 -7.92 5.09
N SER A 77 -12.12 -9.12 5.29
CA SER A 77 -11.26 -9.46 6.43
C SER A 77 -9.82 -9.59 5.97
N TRP A 78 -8.88 -9.21 6.84
CA TRP A 78 -7.46 -9.25 6.53
C TRP A 78 -6.61 -9.55 7.76
N SER A 79 -5.41 -10.08 7.52
CA SER A 79 -4.34 -10.19 8.50
C SER A 79 -3.00 -9.91 7.84
N TYR A 80 -2.10 -9.25 8.54
CA TYR A 80 -0.79 -8.87 8.05
C TYR A 80 0.30 -9.18 9.08
N HIS A 81 1.47 -9.58 8.61
CA HIS A 81 2.72 -9.51 9.36
C HIS A 81 3.87 -9.21 8.40
N SER A 82 4.99 -8.73 8.93
CA SER A 82 6.24 -8.57 8.18
C SER A 82 7.37 -9.42 8.75
N THR A 83 8.36 -9.67 7.91
CA THR A 83 9.68 -10.16 8.28
C THR A 83 10.75 -9.21 7.73
N GLY A 84 11.97 -9.30 8.27
CA GLY A 84 13.10 -8.44 7.88
C GLY A 84 13.85 -7.94 9.11
N ALA A 85 14.88 -7.11 8.90
CA ALA A 85 15.45 -6.35 10.01
C ALA A 85 14.35 -5.41 10.54
N HIS A 86 14.03 -5.51 11.83
CA HIS A 86 13.05 -4.68 12.54
C HIS A 86 11.62 -4.62 11.98
N CYS A 87 11.29 -5.42 10.95
CA CYS A 87 9.95 -5.50 10.34
C CYS A 87 9.39 -4.17 9.81
N ASP A 88 10.26 -3.20 9.57
CA ASP A 88 9.94 -1.86 9.11
C ASP A 88 10.19 -1.67 7.61
N THR A 89 9.54 -0.66 7.04
CA THR A 89 9.70 -0.25 5.65
C THR A 89 9.77 1.26 5.55
N THR A 90 10.61 1.73 4.64
CA THR A 90 10.68 3.15 4.24
C THR A 90 9.50 3.57 3.36
N ALA A 91 8.67 2.63 2.91
CA ALA A 91 7.48 2.94 2.12
C ALA A 91 6.54 3.90 2.88
N GLN A 92 6.02 4.88 2.15
CA GLN A 92 4.99 5.78 2.67
C GLN A 92 3.63 5.08 2.68
N LEU A 93 2.71 5.57 3.52
CA LEU A 93 1.36 5.00 3.64
C LEU A 93 0.66 4.93 2.27
N ASP A 94 0.69 6.00 1.49
CA ASP A 94 0.07 6.05 0.16
C ASP A 94 0.75 5.11 -0.84
N THR A 95 2.07 4.89 -0.70
CA THR A 95 2.79 3.89 -1.51
C THR A 95 2.29 2.47 -1.20
N ILE A 96 2.08 2.16 0.08
CA ILE A 96 1.50 0.86 0.50
C ILE A 96 0.07 0.72 -0.02
N ALA A 97 -0.79 1.71 0.21
CA ALA A 97 -2.18 1.68 -0.21
C ALA A 97 -2.31 1.59 -1.73
N GLY A 98 -1.52 2.38 -2.46
CA GLY A 98 -1.50 2.40 -3.92
C GLY A 98 -1.04 1.07 -4.53
N ALA A 99 -0.05 0.40 -3.93
CA ALA A 99 0.42 -0.89 -4.42
C ALA A 99 -0.64 -2.00 -4.26
N ILE A 100 -1.32 -2.04 -3.11
CA ILE A 100 -2.43 -2.97 -2.88
C ILE A 100 -3.59 -2.66 -3.84
N LYS A 101 -3.97 -1.38 -3.99
CA LYS A 101 -5.03 -0.97 -4.92
C LYS A 101 -4.70 -1.35 -6.36
N LYS A 102 -3.46 -1.14 -6.80
CA LYS A 102 -3.03 -1.50 -8.15
C LYS A 102 -3.09 -3.01 -8.40
N TYR A 103 -2.68 -3.82 -7.42
CA TYR A 103 -2.86 -5.27 -7.50
C TYR A 103 -4.35 -5.63 -7.64
N LEU A 104 -5.21 -5.07 -6.79
CA LEU A 104 -6.66 -5.32 -6.83
C LEU A 104 -7.30 -4.89 -8.16
N ASP A 105 -6.84 -3.79 -8.76
CA ASP A 105 -7.30 -3.33 -10.07
C ASP A 105 -6.83 -4.26 -11.21
N LYS A 106 -5.52 -4.49 -11.29
CA LYS A 106 -4.89 -5.10 -12.47
C LYS A 106 -4.90 -6.63 -12.46
N SER A 107 -4.87 -7.25 -11.28
CA SER A 107 -4.89 -8.71 -11.13
C SER A 107 -6.28 -9.22 -10.81
N GLU A 108 -7.02 -8.54 -9.94
CA GLU A 108 -8.31 -9.02 -9.44
C GLU A 108 -9.51 -8.32 -10.08
N HIS A 109 -9.31 -7.26 -10.88
CA HIS A 109 -10.37 -6.45 -11.47
C HIS A 109 -11.42 -5.98 -10.43
N TYR A 110 -10.95 -5.59 -9.25
CA TYR A 110 -11.73 -5.25 -8.07
C TYR A 110 -12.72 -6.32 -7.61
N LYS A 111 -12.53 -7.58 -8.01
CA LYS A 111 -13.32 -8.72 -7.57
C LYS A 111 -12.46 -9.65 -6.75
N VAL A 112 -12.51 -9.49 -5.43
CA VAL A 112 -11.75 -10.31 -4.50
C VAL A 112 -12.50 -11.60 -4.25
N CYS A 113 -11.92 -12.73 -4.64
CA CYS A 113 -12.46 -14.06 -4.39
C CYS A 113 -11.59 -14.82 -3.38
N GLY A 114 -12.25 -15.52 -2.46
CA GLY A 114 -11.62 -16.36 -1.45
C GLY A 114 -10.60 -15.66 -0.58
N THR A 115 -9.75 -16.46 0.05
CA THR A 115 -8.62 -15.93 0.85
C THR A 115 -7.40 -15.87 -0.04
N GLN A 116 -6.87 -14.66 -0.21
CA GLN A 116 -5.69 -14.40 -1.01
C GLN A 116 -4.51 -14.09 -0.10
N CYS A 117 -3.31 -14.42 -0.58
CA CYS A 117 -2.06 -13.99 0.04
C CYS A 117 -1.32 -13.08 -0.93
N LEU A 118 -0.91 -11.91 -0.45
CA LEU A 118 -0.13 -10.93 -1.17
C LEU A 118 1.21 -10.75 -0.45
N ARG A 119 2.32 -11.02 -1.15
CA ARG A 119 3.64 -10.62 -0.70
C ARG A 119 3.90 -9.18 -1.15
N LEU A 120 4.32 -8.32 -0.23
CA LEU A 120 4.70 -6.94 -0.48
C LEU A 120 6.19 -6.78 -0.26
N ASP A 121 6.90 -6.30 -1.29
CA ASP A 121 8.34 -6.09 -1.28
C ASP A 121 8.66 -4.61 -1.61
N HIS A 122 9.48 -3.95 -0.79
CA HIS A 122 9.89 -2.54 -0.98
C HIS A 122 11.43 -2.40 -1.00
N GLY A 123 12.13 -3.43 -1.49
CA GLY A 123 13.58 -3.52 -1.38
C GLY A 123 14.08 -3.72 0.06
N GLY A 124 15.39 -3.79 0.24
CA GLY A 124 16.00 -4.06 1.55
C GLY A 124 15.66 -5.46 2.07
N THR A 125 15.37 -5.55 3.37
CA THR A 125 15.06 -6.82 4.05
C THR A 125 13.56 -7.01 4.35
N TRP A 126 12.74 -5.97 4.14
CA TRP A 126 11.33 -5.99 4.46
C TRP A 126 10.55 -6.86 3.48
N ASN A 127 9.81 -7.82 4.02
CA ASN A 127 8.83 -8.63 3.29
C ASN A 127 7.52 -8.59 4.08
N GLY A 128 6.47 -8.03 3.49
CA GLY A 128 5.13 -8.00 4.06
C GLY A 128 4.26 -9.13 3.53
N TRP A 129 3.48 -9.78 4.41
CA TRP A 129 2.58 -10.87 4.06
C TRP A 129 1.15 -10.48 4.41
N LEU A 130 0.39 -10.04 3.41
CA LEU A 130 -1.00 -9.63 3.57
C LEU A 130 -1.92 -10.77 3.13
N LYS A 131 -2.66 -11.32 4.08
CA LYS A 131 -3.79 -12.20 3.82
C LYS A 131 -5.08 -11.38 3.80
N PHE A 132 -5.89 -11.50 2.76
CA PHE A 132 -7.15 -10.74 2.68
C PHE A 132 -8.22 -11.50 1.87
N GLY A 133 -9.49 -11.20 2.09
CA GLY A 133 -10.60 -11.84 1.36
C GLY A 133 -11.98 -11.43 1.87
N PRO A 134 -13.07 -11.87 1.22
CA PRO A 134 -14.42 -11.63 1.70
C PRO A 134 -14.63 -12.25 3.08
N ALA A 135 -15.18 -11.49 4.02
CA ALA A 135 -15.37 -11.91 5.40
C ALA A 135 -16.20 -13.20 5.52
N SER A 136 -17.20 -13.38 4.65
CA SER A 136 -18.06 -14.57 4.60
C SER A 136 -17.34 -15.87 4.23
N GLY A 137 -16.13 -15.79 3.66
CA GLY A 137 -15.33 -16.95 3.23
C GLY A 137 -13.87 -16.85 3.64
N PHE A 138 -13.54 -15.98 4.60
CA PHE A 138 -12.16 -15.73 5.00
C PHE A 138 -11.63 -16.89 5.86
N ASN A 139 -10.64 -17.62 5.34
CA ASN A 139 -9.96 -18.67 6.07
C ASN A 139 -8.83 -18.05 6.90
N LYS A 140 -9.12 -17.74 8.17
CA LYS A 140 -8.13 -17.22 9.12
C LYS A 140 -6.91 -18.13 9.31
N ASN A 141 -7.07 -19.43 9.07
CA ASN A 141 -6.01 -20.44 9.23
C ASN A 141 -5.22 -20.68 7.93
N ALA A 142 -5.63 -20.10 6.79
CA ALA A 142 -4.86 -20.21 5.55
C ALA A 142 -3.47 -19.63 5.75
N TYR A 143 -2.47 -20.38 5.29
CA TYR A 143 -1.07 -19.95 5.34
C TYR A 143 -0.85 -18.81 4.34
N CYS A 144 -0.17 -17.76 4.78
CA CYS A 144 0.28 -16.66 3.93
C CYS A 144 1.66 -16.25 4.43
N GLY A 145 2.71 -16.66 3.72
CA GLY A 145 4.07 -16.54 4.19
C GLY A 145 5.08 -17.13 3.20
N THR A 146 6.31 -17.31 3.67
CA THR A 146 7.42 -17.84 2.88
C THR A 146 7.14 -19.24 2.32
N GLY A 147 7.65 -19.53 1.12
CA GLY A 147 7.48 -20.85 0.48
C GLY A 147 6.17 -21.04 -0.28
N LEU A 148 5.23 -20.08 -0.24
CA LEU A 148 4.16 -20.03 -1.23
C LEU A 148 4.70 -19.66 -2.61
N SER A 149 4.14 -20.30 -3.65
CA SER A 149 4.42 -19.95 -5.04
C SER A 149 3.49 -18.81 -5.46
N PHE A 150 4.08 -17.67 -5.82
CA PHE A 150 3.34 -16.50 -6.30
C PHE A 150 3.38 -16.44 -7.82
N SER A 151 2.22 -16.39 -8.46
CA SER A 151 2.09 -16.55 -9.93
C SER A 151 1.97 -15.23 -10.69
N GLY A 152 1.86 -14.09 -10.00
CA GLY A 152 1.79 -12.77 -10.62
C GLY A 152 2.23 -11.67 -9.67
N CYS A 153 3.14 -10.82 -10.13
CA CYS A 153 3.66 -9.68 -9.38
C CYS A 153 3.41 -8.38 -10.15
N ILE A 154 3.01 -7.33 -9.44
CA ILE A 154 2.80 -6.01 -9.99
C ILE A 154 3.54 -4.97 -9.13
N SER A 155 4.35 -4.13 -9.77
CA SER A 155 5.02 -3.01 -9.12
C SER A 155 4.13 -1.76 -9.17
N GLY A 156 3.93 -1.09 -8.04
CA GLY A 156 3.02 0.05 -7.90
C GLY A 156 3.20 0.82 -6.60
N GLY A 157 2.24 1.68 -6.29
CA GLY A 157 2.23 2.56 -5.11
C GLY A 157 2.52 4.03 -5.43
N ASN A 158 3.13 4.32 -6.57
CA ASN A 158 3.45 5.70 -6.96
C ASN A 158 2.27 6.27 -7.76
N ASN A 159 1.56 7.23 -7.18
CA ASN A 159 0.40 7.90 -7.80
C ASN A 159 -0.76 6.93 -8.15
N ASP A 160 -0.86 5.81 -7.42
CA ASP A 160 -1.90 4.80 -7.63
C ASP A 160 -3.12 4.99 -6.69
N ILE A 161 -3.16 6.08 -5.90
CA ILE A 161 -4.23 6.44 -4.97
C ILE A 161 -4.64 7.91 -5.09
#